data_AF-A0A7C6F754-F1
#
_entry.id   AF-A0A7C6F754-F1
#
_cell.length_a   1.000
_cell.length_b   1.000
_cell.length_c   1.000
_cell.angle_alpha   90.00
_cell.angle_beta   90.00
_cell.angle_gamma   90.00
#
_symmetry.space_group_name_H-M   'P 1'
#
loop_
_entity.id
_entity.type
_entity.pdbx_description
1 polymer ?
#
loop_
_entity_poly.entity_id
_entity_poly.type
_entity_poly.pdbx_seq_one_letter_code
_entity_poly.pdbx_strand_id
1 'polypeptide(L)'
;MRAVEPILTALGAGGIPVLWTGRSPRDLDLDEDGKIRPLIEGLRRQLRQRLGMVLLTYSKATGLDWDSPELANHGVRGVVEDALRAHELLDLGAPGGNLAPFMHAVWRFLRTSSGGAWPDGRPLRFALLVEFAEHLLPRDHSGASDDELAAIEWVRLLSSSLALRQNGHAFLLHVPDE
;
A
#
# COMPACT_ATOMS: atom_id res chain seq x y z
N MET A 1 -14.97 9.25 15.53
CA MET A 1 -14.56 8.02 14.83
C MET A 1 -13.36 8.39 13.98
N ARG A 2 -12.18 7.77 14.18
CA ARG A 2 -10.96 8.15 13.43
C ARG A 2 -11.09 7.73 11.97
N ALA A 3 -10.60 8.54 11.04
CA ALA A 3 -10.87 8.32 9.62
C ALA A 3 -10.23 7.03 9.05
N VAL A 4 -9.14 6.54 9.64
CA VAL A 4 -8.46 5.30 9.21
C VAL A 4 -8.98 4.01 9.86
N GLU A 5 -9.85 4.11 10.88
CA GLU A 5 -10.34 2.92 11.61
C GLU A 5 -11.09 1.90 10.72
N PRO A 6 -11.95 2.32 9.77
CA PRO A 6 -12.60 1.39 8.85
C PRO A 6 -11.60 0.59 8.02
N ILE A 7 -10.51 1.24 7.59
CA ILE A 7 -9.44 0.61 6.81
C ILE A 7 -8.74 -0.46 7.65
N LEU A 8 -8.35 -0.12 8.88
CA LEU A 8 -7.69 -1.05 9.79
C LEU A 8 -8.57 -2.25 10.15
N THR A 9 -9.87 -2.01 10.33
CA THR A 9 -10.86 -3.07 10.61
C THR A 9 -10.96 -4.03 9.42
N ALA A 10 -11.08 -3.49 8.20
CA ALA A 10 -11.14 -4.31 6.98
C ALA A 10 -9.86 -5.14 6.80
N LEU A 11 -8.69 -4.55 7.03
CA LEU A 11 -7.41 -5.25 6.94
C LEU A 11 -7.26 -6.33 8.02
N GLY A 12 -7.66 -6.05 9.26
CA GLY A 12 -7.64 -7.01 10.36
C GLY A 12 -8.54 -8.23 10.10
N ALA A 13 -9.63 -8.05 9.35
CA ALA A 13 -10.53 -9.12 8.92
C ALA A 13 -10.02 -9.89 7.67
N GLY A 14 -8.86 -9.53 7.12
CA GLY A 14 -8.32 -10.12 5.89
C GLY A 14 -8.97 -9.61 4.60
N GLY A 15 -9.61 -8.44 4.64
CA GLY A 15 -10.18 -7.78 3.47
C GLY A 15 -9.07 -7.34 2.50
N ILE A 16 -9.14 -7.83 1.26
CA ILE A 16 -8.23 -7.47 0.17
C ILE A 16 -9.05 -7.43 -1.13
N PRO A 17 -9.05 -6.32 -1.88
CA PRO A 17 -8.38 -5.05 -1.61
C PRO A 17 -9.21 -4.20 -0.64
N VAL A 18 -8.60 -3.21 0.01
CA VAL A 18 -9.33 -2.21 0.82
C VAL A 18 -9.38 -0.89 0.05
N LEU A 19 -10.60 -0.40 -0.16
CA LEU A 19 -10.83 0.90 -0.78
C LEU A 19 -10.81 1.98 0.31
N TRP A 20 -9.90 2.94 0.19
CA TRP A 20 -9.90 4.18 0.97
C TRP A 20 -10.60 5.25 0.11
N THR A 21 -11.86 5.53 0.42
CA THR A 21 -12.62 6.58 -0.25
C THR A 21 -12.61 7.88 0.55
N GLY A 22 -12.53 8.99 -0.17
CA GLY A 22 -12.79 10.32 0.32
C GLY A 22 -11.56 11.08 0.77
N ARG A 23 -11.47 11.38 2.07
CA ARG A 23 -10.39 12.18 2.66
C ARG A 23 -9.02 11.79 2.11
N SER A 24 -8.24 12.78 1.71
CA SER A 24 -6.90 12.55 1.18
C SER A 24 -6.01 11.88 2.24
N PRO A 25 -5.13 10.93 1.89
CA PRO A 25 -4.12 10.41 2.81
C PRO A 25 -3.24 11.51 3.42
N ARG A 26 -3.17 12.68 2.76
CA ARG A 26 -2.42 13.85 3.21
C ARG A 26 -3.20 14.76 4.16
N ASP A 27 -4.51 14.56 4.31
CA ASP A 27 -5.32 15.35 5.24
C ASP A 27 -4.87 15.14 6.68
N LEU A 28 -5.02 16.16 7.51
CA LEU A 28 -4.67 16.10 8.93
C LEU A 28 -5.79 15.49 9.77
N ASP A 29 -5.43 14.61 10.71
CA ASP A 29 -6.37 14.06 11.70
C ASP A 29 -5.70 13.95 13.08
N LEU A 30 -6.54 13.78 14.10
CA LEU A 30 -6.10 13.57 15.47
C LEU A 30 -5.80 12.09 15.70
N ASP A 31 -4.54 11.81 15.99
CA ASP A 31 -4.07 10.44 16.16
C ASP A 31 -4.23 9.90 17.61
N GLU A 32 -3.88 8.64 17.86
CA GLU A 32 -4.01 7.94 19.16
C GLU A 32 -3.34 8.62 20.34
N ASP A 33 -2.21 9.26 20.09
CA ASP A 33 -1.44 9.99 21.09
C ASP A 33 -1.85 11.47 21.20
N GLY A 34 -2.95 11.87 20.56
CA GLY A 34 -3.47 13.24 20.59
C GLY A 34 -2.68 14.24 19.74
N LYS A 35 -1.76 13.78 18.89
CA LYS A 35 -1.05 14.69 17.95
C LYS A 35 -1.76 14.75 16.60
N ILE A 36 -1.79 15.96 16.03
CA ILE A 36 -2.28 16.20 14.68
C ILE A 36 -1.19 15.81 13.67
N ARG A 37 -1.55 15.00 12.68
CA ARG A 37 -0.64 14.58 11.60
C ARG A 37 -1.41 14.11 10.36
N PRO A 38 -0.74 13.91 9.21
CA PRO A 38 -1.37 13.32 8.04
C PRO A 38 -1.98 11.95 8.33
N LEU A 39 -3.15 11.66 7.75
CA LEU A 39 -3.84 10.38 7.90
C LEU A 39 -2.95 9.19 7.53
N ILE A 40 -2.12 9.35 6.51
CA ILE A 40 -1.18 8.31 6.06
C ILE A 40 -0.13 7.96 7.13
N GLU A 41 0.30 8.94 7.93
CA GLU A 41 1.23 8.71 9.04
C GLU A 41 0.54 8.02 10.22
N GLY A 42 -0.73 8.36 10.47
CA GLY A 42 -1.58 7.62 11.42
C GLY A 42 -1.77 6.17 10.99
N LEU A 43 -2.09 5.94 9.72
CA LEU A 43 -2.22 4.60 9.13
C LEU A 43 -0.89 3.82 9.23
N ARG A 44 0.23 4.40 8.79
CA ARG A 44 1.58 3.81 8.86
C ARG A 44 1.87 3.31 10.27
N ARG A 45 1.61 4.13 11.29
CA ARG A 45 1.85 3.74 12.68
C ARG A 45 0.91 2.63 13.14
N GLN A 46 -0.38 2.75 12.88
CA GLN A 46 -1.36 1.76 13.36
C GLN A 46 -1.23 0.41 12.66
N LEU A 47 -0.89 0.39 11.37
CA LEU A 47 -0.54 -0.83 10.63
C LEU A 47 0.62 -1.58 11.29
N ARG A 48 1.68 -0.86 11.66
CA ARG A 48 2.81 -1.44 12.38
C ARG A 48 2.43 -1.93 13.78
N GLN A 49 1.77 -1.08 14.56
CA GLN A 49 1.45 -1.38 15.96
C GLN A 49 0.44 -2.51 16.11
N ARG A 50 -0.66 -2.46 15.34
CA ARG A 50 -1.78 -3.40 15.46
C ARG A 50 -1.61 -4.63 14.57
N LEU A 51 -1.12 -4.43 13.34
CA LEU A 51 -1.10 -5.47 12.32
C LEU A 51 0.32 -5.93 11.92
N GLY A 52 1.40 -5.38 12.49
CA GLY A 52 2.76 -5.75 12.08
C GLY A 52 3.02 -5.54 10.59
N MET A 53 2.39 -4.52 9.99
CA MET A 53 2.51 -4.21 8.57
C MET A 53 3.40 -2.97 8.36
N VAL A 54 4.25 -3.02 7.34
CA VAL A 54 4.95 -1.88 6.76
C VAL A 54 4.06 -1.28 5.68
N LEU A 55 3.79 0.02 5.78
CA LEU A 55 3.10 0.75 4.73
C LEU A 55 4.11 1.12 3.63
N LEU A 56 3.80 0.70 2.41
CA LEU A 56 4.44 1.13 1.18
C LEU A 56 3.44 2.03 0.45
N THR A 57 3.90 3.13 -0.12
CA THR A 57 3.04 4.07 -0.85
C THR A 57 3.58 4.22 -2.26
N TYR A 58 2.69 4.28 -3.24
CA TYR A 58 3.09 4.44 -4.63
C TYR A 58 2.19 5.45 -5.33
N SER A 59 2.82 6.41 -6.01
CA SER A 59 2.18 7.27 -7.00
C SER A 59 3.07 7.36 -8.23
N LYS A 60 2.49 7.66 -9.40
CA LYS A 60 3.27 7.87 -10.63
C LYS A 60 4.26 9.04 -10.48
N ALA A 61 3.87 10.06 -9.72
CA ALA A 61 4.63 11.29 -9.56
C ALA A 61 5.84 11.12 -8.62
N THR A 62 5.66 10.41 -7.51
CA THR A 62 6.69 10.27 -6.46
C THR A 62 7.42 8.94 -6.50
N GLY A 63 6.92 7.96 -7.27
CA GLY A 63 7.39 6.59 -7.22
C GLY A 63 7.01 5.89 -5.91
N LEU A 64 7.68 4.78 -5.66
CA LEU A 64 7.51 3.95 -4.47
C LEU A 64 8.22 4.59 -3.27
N ASP A 65 7.44 5.04 -2.29
CA ASP A 65 7.92 5.42 -0.97
C ASP A 65 7.76 4.24 0.01
N TRP A 66 8.86 3.89 0.66
CA TRP A 66 8.98 2.72 1.52
C TRP A 66 9.92 2.98 2.69
N ASP A 67 10.94 3.82 2.50
CA ASP A 67 11.94 4.11 3.52
C ASP A 67 11.33 5.05 4.55
N SER A 68 11.38 4.65 5.81
CA SER A 68 10.91 5.46 6.91
C SER A 68 11.91 5.37 8.07
N PRO A 69 12.12 6.45 8.84
CA PRO A 69 13.00 6.42 10.00
C PRO A 69 12.65 5.30 10.99
N GLU A 70 11.37 4.94 11.08
CA GLU A 70 10.88 3.84 11.91
C GLU A 70 11.46 2.48 11.49
N LEU A 71 11.63 2.21 10.20
CA LEU A 71 12.20 0.94 9.76
C LEU A 71 13.65 0.77 10.25
N ALA A 72 14.42 1.86 10.24
CA ALA A 72 15.77 1.87 10.79
C ALA A 72 15.74 1.71 12.32
N ASN A 73 14.88 2.47 13.01
CA ASN A 73 14.72 2.41 14.47
C ASN A 73 14.28 1.02 14.98
N HIS A 74 13.57 0.26 14.15
CA HIS A 74 13.15 -1.11 14.45
C HIS A 74 14.07 -2.18 13.86
N GLY A 75 15.19 -1.80 13.23
CA GLY A 75 16.17 -2.75 12.70
C GLY A 75 15.66 -3.62 11.54
N VAL A 76 14.57 -3.24 10.88
CA VAL A 76 13.94 -4.01 9.79
C VAL A 76 14.19 -3.40 8.41
N ARG A 77 14.83 -2.22 8.33
CA ARG A 77 15.09 -1.52 7.07
C ARG A 77 15.76 -2.40 6.01
N GLY A 78 16.83 -3.11 6.36
CA GLY A 78 17.54 -3.99 5.41
C GLY A 78 16.66 -5.12 4.89
N VAL A 79 15.87 -5.74 5.77
CA VAL A 79 14.93 -6.82 5.39
C VAL A 79 13.86 -6.31 4.42
N VAL A 80 13.33 -5.11 4.66
CA VAL A 80 12.37 -4.47 3.74
C VAL A 80 13.03 -4.18 2.40
N GLU A 81 14.23 -3.58 2.41
CA GLU A 81 14.97 -3.26 1.19
C GLU A 81 15.25 -4.51 0.34
N ASP A 82 15.76 -5.58 0.97
CA ASP A 82 16.04 -6.86 0.31
C ASP A 82 14.79 -7.47 -0.30
N ALA A 83 13.65 -7.42 0.42
CA ALA A 83 12.38 -7.93 -0.07
C ALA A 83 11.88 -7.16 -1.32
N LEU A 84 12.06 -5.83 -1.33
CA LEU A 84 11.69 -4.98 -2.46
C LEU A 84 12.64 -5.20 -3.66
N ARG A 85 13.95 -5.30 -3.42
CA ARG A 85 14.97 -5.58 -4.45
C ARG A 85 14.76 -6.95 -5.09
N ALA A 86 14.45 -7.98 -4.31
CA ALA A 86 14.19 -9.33 -4.81
C ALA A 86 13.03 -9.39 -5.83
N HIS A 87 12.15 -8.38 -5.83
CA HIS A 87 11.02 -8.26 -6.74
C HIS A 87 11.15 -7.07 -7.70
N GLU A 88 12.33 -6.44 -7.80
CA GLU A 88 12.62 -5.32 -8.71
C GLU A 88 11.76 -4.07 -8.43
N LEU A 89 11.13 -3.99 -7.25
CA LEU A 89 10.17 -2.92 -6.93
C LEU A 89 10.83 -1.55 -6.76
N LEU A 90 12.12 -1.51 -6.38
CA LEU A 90 12.87 -0.25 -6.27
C LEU A 90 13.20 0.35 -7.64
N ASP A 91 13.43 -0.50 -8.65
CA ASP A 91 13.77 -0.05 -10.00
C ASP A 91 12.51 0.26 -10.81
N LEU A 92 11.52 -0.63 -10.74
CA LEU A 92 10.24 -0.48 -11.44
C LEU A 92 9.34 0.60 -10.81
N GLY A 93 9.51 0.84 -9.50
CA GLY A 93 8.77 1.85 -8.74
C GLY A 93 9.34 3.26 -8.85
N ALA A 94 10.29 3.53 -9.74
CA ALA A 94 10.84 4.86 -9.92
C ALA A 94 9.78 5.88 -10.40
N PRO A 95 9.92 7.19 -10.07
CA PRO A 95 9.04 8.24 -10.59
C PRO A 95 8.93 8.20 -12.12
N GLY A 96 7.71 8.23 -12.65
CA GLY A 96 7.46 8.14 -14.08
C GLY A 96 7.71 6.76 -14.72
N GLY A 97 7.95 5.72 -13.90
CA GLY A 97 8.11 4.35 -14.37
C GLY A 97 6.86 3.77 -15.06
N ASN A 98 7.04 2.68 -15.81
CA ASN A 98 5.95 2.01 -16.50
C ASN A 98 5.10 1.22 -15.47
N LEU A 99 3.79 1.50 -15.48
CA LEU A 99 2.86 0.93 -14.52
C LEU A 99 2.67 -0.58 -14.67
N ALA A 100 2.60 -1.10 -15.89
CA ALA A 100 2.27 -2.51 -16.10
C ALA A 100 3.36 -3.47 -15.55
N PRO A 101 4.67 -3.26 -15.84
CA PRO A 101 5.74 -4.04 -15.21
C PRO A 101 5.77 -3.88 -13.68
N PHE A 102 5.54 -2.67 -13.17
CA PHE A 102 5.49 -2.42 -11.73
C PHE A 102 4.35 -3.21 -11.06
N MET A 103 3.14 -3.16 -11.61
CA MET A 103 2.00 -3.89 -11.06
C MET A 103 2.18 -5.41 -11.13
N HIS A 104 2.82 -5.91 -12.20
CA HIS A 104 3.21 -7.31 -12.27
C HIS A 104 4.21 -7.69 -11.17
N ALA A 105 5.18 -6.83 -10.89
CA ALA A 105 6.12 -7.01 -9.77
C ALA A 105 5.40 -6.98 -8.40
N VAL A 106 4.48 -6.04 -8.19
CA VAL A 106 3.63 -5.96 -7.00
C VAL A 106 2.81 -7.24 -6.81
N TRP A 107 2.20 -7.75 -7.87
CA TRP A 107 1.42 -8.98 -7.82
C TRP A 107 2.27 -10.18 -7.40
N ARG A 108 3.52 -10.28 -7.89
CA ARG A 108 4.47 -11.32 -7.45
C ARG A 108 4.83 -11.12 -5.98
N PHE A 109 5.22 -9.90 -5.61
CA PHE A 109 5.66 -9.53 -4.26
C PHE A 109 4.62 -9.86 -3.20
N LEU A 110 3.36 -9.45 -3.40
CA LEU A 110 2.32 -9.66 -2.39
C LEU A 110 1.90 -11.14 -2.25
N ARG A 111 2.33 -12.02 -3.16
CA ARG A 111 2.09 -13.47 -3.13
C ARG A 111 3.28 -14.26 -2.57
N THR A 112 4.38 -13.60 -2.28
CA THR A 112 5.56 -14.20 -1.65
C THR A 112 5.52 -13.90 -0.15
N SER A 113 5.97 -14.82 0.69
CA SER A 113 6.20 -14.51 2.10
C SER A 113 7.30 -13.45 2.21
N SER A 114 7.16 -12.52 3.15
CA SER A 114 8.17 -11.49 3.41
C SER A 114 9.53 -12.06 3.84
N GLY A 115 9.57 -13.31 4.32
CA GLY A 115 10.79 -13.96 4.81
C GLY A 115 11.38 -13.33 6.09
N GLY A 116 10.71 -12.34 6.68
CA GLY A 116 11.21 -11.54 7.79
C GLY A 116 10.22 -11.40 8.94
N ALA A 117 10.71 -10.90 10.07
CA ALA A 117 9.93 -10.64 11.27
C ALA A 117 10.31 -9.30 11.91
N TRP A 118 9.38 -8.71 12.63
CA TRP A 118 9.65 -7.61 13.54
C TRP A 118 10.50 -8.09 14.74
N PRO A 119 11.18 -7.18 15.47
CA PRO A 119 11.95 -7.55 16.66
C PRO A 119 11.13 -8.23 17.77
N ASP A 120 9.81 -8.02 17.78
CA ASP A 120 8.88 -8.66 18.69
C ASP A 120 8.43 -10.07 18.25
N GLY A 121 8.99 -10.58 17.14
CA GLY A 121 8.72 -11.90 16.59
C GLY A 121 7.49 -11.97 15.68
N ARG A 122 6.72 -10.89 15.52
CA ARG A 122 5.58 -10.88 14.58
C ARG A 122 6.07 -10.97 13.14
N PRO A 123 5.43 -11.74 12.25
CA PRO A 123 5.77 -11.76 10.84
C PRO A 123 5.71 -10.36 10.23
N LEU A 124 6.74 -10.00 9.48
CA LEU A 124 6.78 -8.75 8.74
C LEU A 124 5.76 -8.86 7.59
N ARG A 125 4.83 -7.92 7.49
CA ARG A 125 3.84 -7.91 6.40
C ARG A 125 3.87 -6.57 5.70
N PHE A 126 3.37 -6.51 4.48
CA PHE A 126 3.35 -5.28 3.69
C PHE A 126 1.92 -4.87 3.39
N ALA A 127 1.66 -3.58 3.46
CA ALA A 127 0.45 -2.94 2.99
C ALA A 127 0.87 -1.96 1.90
N LEU A 128 0.51 -2.23 0.65
CA LEU A 128 0.78 -1.31 -0.45
C LEU A 128 -0.44 -0.42 -0.67
N LEU A 129 -0.28 0.87 -0.37
CA LEU A 129 -1.22 1.92 -0.74
C LEU A 129 -0.82 2.48 -2.10
N VAL A 130 -1.79 2.49 -2.99
CA VAL A 130 -1.61 3.03 -4.32
C VAL A 130 -2.50 4.26 -4.51
N GLU A 131 -1.84 5.39 -4.75
CA GLU A 131 -2.44 6.70 -5.01
C GLU A 131 -2.63 6.85 -6.54
N PHE A 132 -3.61 6.14 -7.11
CA PHE A 132 -3.90 6.16 -8.56
C PHE A 132 -5.25 6.73 -8.97
N ALA A 133 -6.15 7.04 -8.05
CA ALA A 133 -7.52 7.19 -8.48
C ALA A 133 -7.86 8.44 -9.29
N GLU A 134 -6.95 9.41 -9.39
CA GLU A 134 -7.10 10.50 -10.36
C GLU A 134 -7.15 9.98 -11.82
N HIS A 135 -6.60 8.78 -12.07
CA HIS A 135 -6.57 8.07 -13.35
C HIS A 135 -7.51 6.84 -13.40
N LEU A 136 -8.01 6.35 -12.25
CA LEU A 136 -8.91 5.17 -12.20
C LEU A 136 -10.40 5.54 -12.15
N LEU A 137 -10.72 6.81 -11.96
CA LEU A 137 -12.08 7.29 -12.01
C LEU A 137 -12.49 7.45 -13.49
N PRO A 138 -13.58 6.82 -13.93
CA PRO A 138 -14.03 6.92 -15.31
C PRO A 138 -14.52 8.33 -15.61
N ARG A 139 -13.63 9.21 -16.08
CA ARG A 139 -14.02 10.36 -16.87
C ARG A 139 -14.36 9.82 -18.25
N ASP A 140 -15.61 10.00 -18.69
CA ASP A 140 -16.17 9.60 -20.00
C ASP A 140 -15.30 8.63 -20.83
N HIS A 141 -15.69 7.35 -20.87
CA HIS A 141 -14.96 6.18 -21.41
C HIS A 141 -14.57 6.23 -22.91
N SER A 142 -14.55 7.39 -23.55
CA SER A 142 -14.03 7.55 -24.92
C SER A 142 -12.51 7.77 -25.00
N GLY A 143 -11.76 7.75 -23.89
CA GLY A 143 -10.33 8.08 -23.90
C GLY A 143 -9.47 7.56 -22.75
N ALA A 144 -9.84 6.46 -22.08
CA ALA A 144 -8.98 5.86 -21.05
C ALA A 144 -7.63 5.46 -21.67
N SER A 145 -6.53 5.84 -21.02
CA SER A 145 -5.19 5.48 -21.47
C SER A 145 -4.90 3.99 -21.20
N ASP A 146 -3.97 3.40 -21.96
CA ASP A 146 -3.58 1.99 -21.77
C ASP A 146 -3.12 1.70 -20.32
N ASP A 147 -2.51 2.69 -19.66
CA ASP A 147 -2.09 2.62 -18.25
C ASP A 147 -3.30 2.45 -17.29
N GLU A 148 -4.41 3.14 -17.58
CA GLU A 148 -5.62 3.12 -16.75
C GLU A 148 -6.36 1.79 -16.87
N LEU A 149 -6.46 1.26 -18.09
CA LEU A 149 -7.01 -0.07 -18.34
C LEU A 149 -6.17 -1.15 -17.65
N ALA A 150 -4.84 -1.09 -17.79
CA ALA A 150 -3.93 -2.02 -17.12
C ALA A 150 -4.11 -1.97 -15.60
N ALA A 151 -4.22 -0.78 -15.02
CA ALA A 151 -4.41 -0.62 -13.58
C ALA A 151 -5.74 -1.23 -13.09
N ILE A 152 -6.85 -1.02 -13.80
CA ILE A 152 -8.14 -1.66 -13.49
C ILE A 152 -8.03 -3.19 -13.53
N GLU A 153 -7.36 -3.75 -14.55
CA GLU A 153 -7.12 -5.18 -14.65
C GLU A 153 -6.30 -5.72 -13.47
N TRP A 154 -5.26 -5.00 -13.06
CA TRP A 154 -4.44 -5.38 -11.92
C TRP A 154 -5.20 -5.32 -10.60
N VAL A 155 -6.03 -4.28 -10.38
CA VAL A 155 -6.93 -4.21 -9.22
C VAL A 155 -7.87 -5.41 -9.20
N ARG A 156 -8.44 -5.78 -10.34
CA ARG A 156 -9.31 -6.96 -10.45
C ARG A 156 -8.54 -8.25 -10.14
N LEU A 157 -7.35 -8.43 -10.71
CA LEU A 157 -6.51 -9.61 -10.45
C LEU A 157 -6.12 -9.72 -8.98
N LEU A 158 -5.70 -8.62 -8.36
CA LEU A 158 -5.35 -8.58 -6.94
C LEU A 158 -6.58 -8.86 -6.07
N SER A 159 -7.74 -8.29 -6.39
CA SER A 159 -8.97 -8.49 -5.61
C SER A 159 -9.46 -9.94 -5.56
N SER A 160 -9.16 -10.72 -6.61
CA SER A 160 -9.57 -12.12 -6.74
C SER A 160 -8.51 -13.12 -6.25
N SER A 161 -7.33 -12.64 -5.84
CA SER A 161 -6.19 -13.50 -5.51
C SER A 161 -6.26 -14.06 -4.10
N LEU A 162 -6.59 -15.35 -3.98
CA LEU A 162 -6.56 -16.08 -2.70
C LEU A 162 -5.16 -16.11 -2.07
N ALA A 163 -4.11 -16.09 -2.89
CA ALA A 163 -2.72 -16.11 -2.44
C ALA A 163 -2.34 -14.87 -1.61
N LEU A 164 -2.98 -13.71 -1.87
CA LEU A 164 -2.79 -12.51 -1.04
C LEU A 164 -3.29 -12.74 0.39
N ARG A 165 -4.39 -13.48 0.54
CA ARG A 165 -4.98 -13.79 1.85
C ARG A 165 -4.09 -14.74 2.67
N GLN A 166 -3.29 -15.58 2.01
CA GLN A 166 -2.43 -16.57 2.68
C GLN A 166 -1.19 -15.93 3.34
N ASN A 167 -0.57 -14.94 2.69
CA ASN A 167 0.63 -14.28 3.23
C ASN A 167 0.30 -13.07 4.13
N GLY A 168 -0.97 -12.67 4.18
CA GLY A 168 -1.44 -11.57 5.02
C GLY A 168 -0.90 -10.20 4.59
N HIS A 169 -0.43 -10.07 3.35
CA HIS A 169 -0.13 -8.78 2.75
C HIS A 169 -1.43 -8.07 2.35
N ALA A 170 -1.40 -6.75 2.26
CA ALA A 170 -2.55 -5.92 2.00
C ALA A 170 -2.33 -5.04 0.78
N PHE A 171 -3.42 -4.80 0.05
CA PHE A 171 -3.46 -3.86 -1.07
C PHE A 171 -4.56 -2.84 -0.81
N LEU A 172 -4.19 -1.56 -0.80
CA LEU A 172 -5.07 -0.44 -0.59
C LEU A 172 -5.10 0.45 -1.82
N LEU A 173 -6.30 0.92 -2.15
CA LEU A 173 -6.54 1.87 -3.23
C LEU A 173 -7.15 3.12 -2.63
N HIS A 174 -6.49 4.27 -2.77
CA HIS A 174 -7.11 5.54 -2.43
C HIS A 174 -7.88 6.11 -3.62
N VAL A 175 -9.12 6.54 -3.36
CA VAL A 175 -10.01 7.24 -4.28
C VAL A 175 -10.39 8.60 -3.68
N PRO A 176 -10.00 9.74 -4.28
CA PRO A 176 -10.38 11.05 -3.80
C PRO A 176 -11.89 11.26 -3.94
N ASP A 177 -12.50 12.03 -3.02
CA ASP A 177 -13.84 12.59 -3.23
C ASP A 177 -13.79 13.60 -4.39
N GLU A 178 -14.82 13.60 -5.24
CA GLU A 178 -15.05 14.65 -6.27
C GLU A 178 -15.38 16.01 -5.66
#